data_AF-A0A8S1F3S1-F1
#
_entry.id   AF-A0A8S1F3S1-F1
#
_cell.length_a   1.000
_cell.length_b   1.000
_cell.length_c   1.000
_cell.angle_alpha   90.00
_cell.angle_beta   90.00
_cell.angle_gamma   90.00
#
_symmetry.space_group_name_H-M   'P 1'
#
loop_
_entity.id
_entity.type
_entity.pdbx_description
1 polymer ?
#
loop_
_entity_poly.entity_id
_entity_poly.type
_entity_poly.pdbx_seq_one_letter_code
_entity_poly.pdbx_strand_id
1 'polypeptide(L)'
;MLPFFIKIFLIFAFFANNGYSNWIGKCDLSAPPASWLSTNATGIIDWATAGQPTNGSHFCLEGNRQLKTFHNAYQIDLCHNQLEVVSRNVRDASSCQSQSSRIVYCFSLCFNNTMEDAVVQAALKSNIPQIVANDIQTTLETDWAITVMQVDYNDPATHLNISSFLDPNVWCSVYIGIKPKLGFDYLFEIQLGKIIH
;
A
#
# COMPACT_ATOMS: atom_id res chain seq x y z
N MET A 1 57.33 26.03 -23.71
CA MET A 1 58.06 25.09 -22.84
C MET A 1 57.13 24.70 -21.70
N LEU A 2 56.80 23.41 -21.67
CA LEU A 2 56.00 22.62 -20.72
C LEU A 2 54.62 23.11 -20.19
N PRO A 3 53.64 22.17 -20.11
CA PRO A 3 52.21 22.42 -19.89
C PRO A 3 51.78 22.12 -18.45
N PHE A 4 50.60 22.57 -18.00
CA PHE A 4 50.03 22.11 -16.74
C PHE A 4 48.52 21.84 -16.81
N PHE A 5 48.23 20.54 -16.94
CA PHE A 5 47.10 19.78 -16.40
C PHE A 5 45.65 20.10 -16.81
N ILE A 6 45.20 19.28 -17.76
CA ILE A 6 43.82 18.82 -17.95
C ILE A 6 43.28 18.31 -16.60
N LYS A 7 42.28 18.99 -16.03
CA LYS A 7 41.50 18.46 -14.91
C LYS A 7 40.49 17.45 -15.44
N ILE A 8 40.90 16.19 -15.52
CA ILE A 8 39.97 15.06 -15.65
C ILE A 8 39.16 14.99 -14.35
N PHE A 9 37.89 15.36 -14.42
CA PHE A 9 36.92 15.14 -13.34
C PHE A 9 36.52 13.66 -13.38
N LEU A 10 37.21 12.83 -12.61
CA LEU A 10 36.76 11.46 -12.33
C LEU A 10 35.50 11.57 -11.46
N ILE A 11 34.33 11.58 -12.10
CA ILE A 11 33.07 11.29 -11.42
C ILE A 11 33.12 9.79 -11.08
N PHE A 12 33.58 9.48 -9.87
CA PHE A 12 33.31 8.18 -9.27
C PHE A 12 31.80 8.07 -9.11
N ALA A 13 31.15 7.34 -10.03
CA ALA A 13 29.82 6.82 -9.83
C ALA A 13 29.91 5.88 -8.62
N PHE A 14 29.60 6.42 -7.45
CA PHE A 14 29.29 5.64 -6.27
C PHE A 14 28.01 4.87 -6.60
N PHE A 15 28.16 3.66 -7.13
CA PHE A 15 27.10 2.67 -7.05
C PHE A 15 26.94 2.37 -5.56
N ALA A 16 26.09 3.16 -4.89
CA ALA A 16 25.48 2.76 -3.65
C ALA A 16 24.72 1.48 -3.98
N ASN A 17 25.38 0.37 -3.68
CA ASN A 17 24.77 -0.94 -3.61
C ASN A 17 23.78 -0.83 -2.45
N ASN A 18 22.58 -0.31 -2.72
CA ASN A 18 21.46 -0.32 -1.82
C ASN A 18 21.09 -1.79 -1.65
N GLY A 19 21.80 -2.46 -0.75
CA GLY A 19 21.34 -3.70 -0.15
C GLY A 19 20.04 -3.36 0.56
N TYR A 20 18.93 -3.52 -0.16
CA TYR A 20 17.60 -3.44 0.43
C TYR A 20 17.57 -4.47 1.56
N SER A 21 17.63 -4.00 2.81
CA SER A 21 17.43 -4.86 3.95
C SER A 21 16.02 -5.43 3.84
N ASN A 22 15.89 -6.74 3.68
CA ASN A 22 14.62 -7.47 3.54
C ASN A 22 13.78 -7.51 4.84
N TRP A 23 14.01 -6.57 5.75
CA TRP A 23 13.38 -6.46 7.05
C TRP A 23 13.16 -4.98 7.33
N ILE A 24 11.91 -4.55 7.31
CA ILE A 24 11.44 -3.27 7.83
C ILE A 24 10.58 -3.65 9.04
N GLY A 25 10.80 -3.01 10.19
CA GLY A 25 9.92 -3.03 11.38
C GLY A 25 9.69 -4.38 12.11
N LYS A 26 9.39 -4.32 13.41
CA LYS A 26 8.65 -5.38 14.11
C LYS A 26 7.35 -4.76 14.60
N CYS A 27 6.22 -5.21 14.05
CA CYS A 27 4.91 -4.92 14.60
C CYS A 27 4.71 -5.80 15.84
N ASP A 28 5.01 -5.29 17.04
CA ASP A 28 4.65 -6.03 18.26
C ASP A 28 3.15 -5.86 18.54
N LEU A 29 2.37 -6.84 18.09
CA LEU A 29 0.92 -6.93 18.28
C LEU A 29 0.56 -7.96 19.37
N SER A 30 1.41 -8.15 20.39
CA SER A 30 1.15 -9.15 21.44
C SER A 30 -0.05 -8.83 22.35
N ALA A 31 -0.42 -7.56 22.49
CA ALA A 31 -1.64 -7.11 23.18
C ALA A 31 -2.14 -5.75 22.63
N PRO A 32 -2.63 -5.70 21.38
CA PRO A 32 -2.94 -4.46 20.72
C PRO A 32 -4.29 -3.89 21.24
N PRO A 33 -4.40 -2.59 21.57
CA PRO A 33 -5.69 -1.98 21.87
C PRO A 33 -6.68 -2.11 20.70
N ALA A 34 -7.98 -1.97 20.97
CA ALA A 34 -9.06 -2.18 19.99
C ALA A 34 -8.99 -1.28 18.74
N SER A 35 -8.19 -0.22 18.77
CA SER A 35 -7.92 0.67 17.64
C SER A 35 -6.92 0.12 16.62
N TRP A 36 -6.28 -1.01 16.90
CA TRP A 36 -5.35 -1.63 15.97
C TRP A 36 -6.06 -2.45 14.92
N LEU A 37 -5.58 -2.26 13.70
CA LEU A 37 -5.93 -3.05 12.55
C LEU A 37 -4.64 -3.59 11.93
N SER A 38 -4.73 -4.79 11.37
CA SER A 38 -3.64 -5.45 10.66
C SER A 38 -4.10 -6.15 9.39
N THR A 39 -3.17 -6.29 8.47
CA THR A 39 -3.27 -7.19 7.32
C THR A 39 -2.16 -8.22 7.40
N ASN A 40 -2.50 -9.49 7.23
CA ASN A 40 -1.53 -10.55 7.00
C ASN A 40 -1.77 -11.15 5.62
N ALA A 41 -0.76 -11.09 4.76
CA ALA A 41 -0.86 -11.37 3.35
C ALA A 41 0.24 -12.32 2.86
N THR A 42 -0.14 -13.25 2.00
CA THR A 42 0.74 -14.07 1.16
C THR A 42 0.48 -13.77 -0.31
N GLY A 43 1.49 -13.99 -1.15
CA GLY A 43 1.41 -13.66 -2.58
C GLY A 43 1.63 -12.19 -2.89
N ILE A 44 2.26 -11.41 -2.00
CA ILE A 44 2.59 -10.01 -2.28
C ILE A 44 3.97 -9.93 -2.96
N ILE A 45 3.99 -9.49 -4.21
CA ILE A 45 5.21 -9.44 -5.04
C ILE A 45 5.94 -8.12 -4.96
N ASP A 46 5.23 -7.03 -4.67
CA ASP A 46 5.83 -5.74 -4.39
C ASP A 46 4.88 -4.89 -3.53
N TRP A 47 5.41 -3.84 -2.90
CA TRP A 47 4.63 -2.91 -2.09
C TRP A 47 5.32 -1.56 -1.96
N ALA A 48 4.52 -0.55 -1.63
CA ALA A 48 5.00 0.78 -1.28
C ALA A 48 4.09 1.46 -0.27
N THR A 49 4.61 2.49 0.38
CA THR A 49 3.87 3.31 1.35
C THR A 49 4.05 4.80 1.08
N ALA A 50 3.11 5.59 1.58
CA ALA A 50 3.15 7.05 1.57
C ALA A 50 2.39 7.63 2.78
N GLY A 51 2.44 8.94 2.99
CA GLY A 51 1.72 9.64 4.05
C GLY A 51 2.41 9.61 5.42
N GLN A 52 2.70 8.42 5.93
CA GLN A 52 3.25 8.21 7.28
C GLN A 52 4.55 7.38 7.24
N PRO A 53 5.49 7.64 8.16
CA PRO A 53 6.71 6.86 8.25
C PRO A 53 6.43 5.46 8.82
N THR A 54 7.10 4.45 8.27
CA THR A 54 6.85 3.03 8.52
C THR A 54 7.64 2.46 9.70
N ASN A 55 8.48 3.29 10.31
CA ASN A 55 9.25 3.01 11.52
C ASN A 55 8.62 3.65 12.77
N GLY A 56 7.38 4.13 12.68
CA GLY A 56 6.64 4.72 13.79
C GLY A 56 6.09 3.68 14.77
N SER A 57 5.59 4.16 15.92
CA SER A 57 4.90 3.34 16.93
C SER A 57 3.46 2.96 16.55
N HIS A 58 2.87 3.69 15.60
CA HIS A 58 1.44 3.61 15.25
C HIS A 58 1.20 3.10 13.83
N PHE A 59 2.27 2.91 13.06
CA PHE A 59 2.21 2.32 11.72
C PHE A 59 3.48 1.54 11.47
N CYS A 60 3.33 0.26 11.16
CA CYS A 60 4.45 -0.63 10.94
C CYS A 60 4.13 -1.62 9.82
N LEU A 61 5.18 -2.15 9.22
CA LEU A 61 5.10 -3.16 8.19
C LEU A 61 6.29 -4.08 8.29
N GLU A 62 6.08 -5.33 7.93
CA GLU A 62 7.07 -6.40 7.82
C GLU A 62 6.80 -7.13 6.49
N GLY A 63 7.82 -7.34 5.65
CA GLY A 63 7.59 -7.97 4.36
C GLY A 63 8.83 -8.60 3.78
N ASN A 64 8.62 -9.69 3.04
CA ASN A 64 9.68 -10.42 2.34
C ASN A 64 9.24 -10.72 0.90
N ARG A 65 9.87 -10.03 -0.06
CA ARG A 65 9.56 -10.18 -1.50
C ARG A 65 9.89 -11.58 -2.03
N GLN A 66 10.89 -12.26 -1.48
CA GLN A 66 11.27 -13.61 -1.90
C GLN A 66 10.25 -14.64 -1.45
N LEU A 67 9.75 -14.51 -0.21
CA LEU A 67 8.71 -15.38 0.34
C LEU A 67 7.29 -14.94 -0.05
N LYS A 68 7.17 -13.78 -0.74
CA LYS A 68 5.92 -13.09 -1.05
C LYS A 68 5.01 -12.90 0.16
N THR A 69 5.58 -12.67 1.34
CA THR A 69 4.84 -12.42 2.57
C THR A 69 4.85 -10.94 2.89
N PHE A 70 3.73 -10.43 3.39
CA PHE A 70 3.60 -9.05 3.80
C PHE A 70 2.64 -8.94 4.98
N HIS A 71 3.02 -8.12 5.95
CA HIS A 71 2.24 -7.78 7.11
C HIS A 71 2.30 -6.27 7.31
N ASN A 72 1.16 -5.64 7.55
CA ASN A 72 1.12 -4.27 8.04
C ASN A 72 0.17 -4.17 9.22
N ALA A 73 0.40 -3.15 10.04
CA ALA A 73 -0.51 -2.81 11.11
C ALA A 73 -0.57 -1.30 11.34
N TYR A 74 -1.74 -0.83 11.69
CA TYR A 74 -2.08 0.57 11.87
C TYR A 74 -2.79 0.71 13.21
N GLN A 75 -2.40 1.71 13.99
CA GLN A 75 -3.18 2.17 15.14
C GLN A 75 -4.06 3.33 14.69
N ILE A 76 -5.34 3.03 14.47
CA ILE A 76 -6.29 3.97 13.88
C ILE A 76 -6.78 4.98 14.92
N ASP A 77 -6.87 6.24 14.52
CA ASP A 77 -7.50 7.30 15.31
C ASP A 77 -9.02 7.16 15.25
N LEU A 78 -9.59 6.50 16.25
CA LEU A 78 -11.03 6.29 16.36
C LEU A 78 -11.79 7.48 16.96
N CYS A 79 -11.14 8.59 17.34
CA CYS A 79 -11.78 9.77 17.93
C CYS A 79 -12.84 9.47 19.02
N HIS A 80 -12.62 8.47 19.88
CA HIS A 80 -13.54 7.98 20.94
C HIS A 80 -14.71 7.09 20.49
N ASN A 81 -14.81 6.72 19.22
CA ASN A 81 -15.78 5.71 18.77
C ASN A 81 -15.23 4.31 19.01
N GLN A 82 -16.01 3.44 19.64
CA GLN A 82 -15.71 2.00 19.64
C GLN A 82 -16.26 1.41 18.34
N LEU A 83 -15.42 1.34 17.32
CA LEU A 83 -15.76 0.65 16.08
C LEU A 83 -15.40 -0.83 16.21
N GLU A 84 -16.26 -1.69 15.67
CA GLU A 84 -15.98 -3.12 15.57
C GLU A 84 -15.02 -3.37 14.40
N VAL A 85 -13.98 -4.15 14.66
CA VAL A 85 -13.04 -4.59 13.64
C VAL A 85 -13.67 -5.76 12.87
N VAL A 86 -13.84 -5.60 11.57
CA VAL A 86 -14.38 -6.63 10.68
C VAL A 86 -13.23 -7.33 9.95
N SER A 87 -13.21 -8.66 9.97
CA SER A 87 -12.28 -9.46 9.15
C SER A 87 -12.94 -9.85 7.83
N ARG A 88 -12.19 -9.83 6.74
CA ARG A 88 -12.67 -10.23 5.41
C ARG A 88 -11.72 -11.16 4.68
N ASN A 89 -12.30 -12.06 3.89
CA ASN A 89 -11.63 -12.83 2.85
C ASN A 89 -12.06 -12.29 1.48
N VAL A 90 -11.09 -11.87 0.66
CA VAL A 90 -11.35 -11.24 -0.64
C VAL A 90 -11.71 -12.29 -1.69
N ARG A 91 -13.00 -12.69 -1.79
CA ARG A 91 -13.47 -13.61 -2.84
C ARG A 91 -14.75 -13.17 -3.59
N ASP A 92 -15.50 -12.18 -3.10
CA ASP A 92 -16.81 -11.83 -3.67
C ASP A 92 -16.87 -10.45 -4.37
N ALA A 93 -17.89 -10.31 -5.23
CA ALA A 93 -18.25 -9.34 -6.28
C ALA A 93 -17.71 -7.89 -6.29
N SER A 94 -17.70 -7.32 -7.51
CA SER A 94 -17.27 -5.95 -7.83
C SER A 94 -18.21 -4.86 -7.31
N SER A 95 -17.71 -3.87 -6.56
CA SER A 95 -18.48 -2.79 -5.92
C SER A 95 -18.01 -1.36 -6.22
N CYS A 96 -16.87 -1.16 -6.89
CA CYS A 96 -16.36 0.20 -7.09
C CYS A 96 -17.22 1.01 -8.07
N GLN A 97 -17.34 2.31 -7.83
CA GLN A 97 -18.21 3.21 -8.62
C GLN A 97 -17.65 3.53 -10.02
N SER A 98 -16.33 3.43 -10.19
CA SER A 98 -15.66 3.75 -11.44
C SER A 98 -16.11 2.87 -12.60
N GLN A 99 -16.50 3.50 -13.72
CA GLN A 99 -17.00 2.82 -14.92
C GLN A 99 -15.91 2.47 -15.94
N SER A 100 -14.64 2.54 -15.56
CA SER A 100 -13.54 2.25 -16.49
C SER A 100 -13.58 0.79 -16.96
N SER A 101 -13.67 0.57 -18.27
CA SER A 101 -13.66 -0.77 -18.88
C SER A 101 -12.36 -1.57 -18.67
N ARG A 102 -11.33 -0.92 -18.12
CA ARG A 102 -10.06 -1.55 -17.75
C ARG A 102 -10.12 -2.24 -16.39
N ILE A 103 -11.13 -1.95 -15.58
CA ILE A 103 -11.31 -2.57 -14.26
C ILE A 103 -11.99 -3.92 -14.49
N VAL A 104 -11.30 -5.00 -14.12
CA VAL A 104 -11.80 -6.38 -14.30
C VAL A 104 -12.34 -6.96 -12.99
N TYR A 105 -11.86 -6.44 -11.87
CA TYR A 105 -12.31 -6.79 -10.52
C TYR A 105 -12.13 -5.56 -9.63
N CYS A 106 -13.07 -5.26 -8.74
CA CYS A 106 -12.90 -4.14 -7.81
C CYS A 106 -13.79 -4.27 -6.59
N PHE A 107 -13.22 -4.45 -5.42
CA PHE A 107 -13.94 -4.49 -4.15
C PHE A 107 -13.47 -3.32 -3.29
N SER A 108 -14.38 -2.40 -2.99
CA SER A 108 -14.13 -1.22 -2.15
C SER A 108 -14.79 -1.37 -0.78
N LEU A 109 -14.01 -1.08 0.27
CA LEU A 109 -14.44 -0.69 1.62
C LEU A 109 -14.04 0.76 1.88
N CYS A 110 -14.39 1.63 0.94
CA CYS A 110 -14.25 3.07 1.08
C CYS A 110 -15.64 3.69 0.97
N PHE A 111 -16.20 4.14 2.09
CA PHE A 111 -17.53 4.78 2.09
C PHE A 111 -17.48 6.25 1.65
N ASN A 112 -16.27 6.81 1.47
CA ASN A 112 -16.07 8.14 0.90
C ASN A 112 -15.74 8.01 -0.60
N ASN A 113 -16.69 8.42 -1.45
CA ASN A 113 -16.56 8.30 -2.90
C ASN A 113 -15.35 9.08 -3.46
N THR A 114 -15.05 10.27 -2.93
CA THR A 114 -13.89 11.06 -3.37
C THR A 114 -12.58 10.33 -3.10
N MET A 115 -12.50 9.67 -1.93
CA MET A 115 -11.33 8.87 -1.57
C MET A 115 -11.23 7.60 -2.43
N GLU A 116 -12.34 6.89 -2.62
CA GLU A 116 -12.39 5.72 -3.51
C GLU A 116 -11.94 6.10 -4.93
N ASP A 117 -12.48 7.18 -5.49
CA ASP A 117 -12.14 7.63 -6.84
C ASP A 117 -10.66 7.97 -6.95
N ALA A 118 -10.08 8.68 -5.97
CA ALA A 118 -8.64 8.98 -5.98
C ALA A 118 -7.79 7.70 -6.01
N VAL A 119 -8.14 6.71 -5.19
CA VAL A 119 -7.46 5.41 -5.12
C VAL A 119 -7.57 4.65 -6.45
N VAL A 120 -8.78 4.56 -7.00
CA VAL A 120 -9.05 3.86 -8.26
C VAL A 120 -8.34 4.54 -9.43
N GLN A 121 -8.35 5.88 -9.50
CA GLN A 121 -7.65 6.61 -10.56
C GLN A 121 -6.13 6.45 -10.47
N ALA A 122 -5.56 6.47 -9.27
CA ALA A 122 -4.13 6.21 -9.07
C ALA A 122 -3.72 4.81 -9.58
N ALA A 123 -4.51 3.78 -9.24
CA ALA A 123 -4.29 2.42 -9.72
C ALA A 123 -4.40 2.31 -11.25
N LEU A 124 -5.33 3.04 -11.88
CA LEU A 124 -5.49 3.07 -13.34
C LEU A 124 -4.31 3.72 -14.10
N LYS A 125 -3.59 4.63 -13.44
CA LYS A 125 -2.45 5.35 -14.03
C LYS A 125 -1.18 4.51 -14.10
N SER A 126 -0.93 3.63 -13.12
CA SER A 126 0.34 2.92 -12.99
C SER A 126 0.19 1.54 -12.36
N ASN A 127 1.03 0.59 -12.81
CA ASN A 127 1.21 -0.71 -12.18
C ASN A 127 2.39 -0.74 -11.18
N ILE A 128 3.00 0.41 -10.87
CA ILE A 128 4.13 0.52 -9.93
C ILE A 128 3.60 1.00 -8.56
N PRO A 129 3.69 0.21 -7.48
CA PRO A 129 3.14 0.56 -6.17
C PRO A 129 3.54 1.94 -5.65
N GLN A 130 4.82 2.32 -5.82
CA GLN A 130 5.32 3.61 -5.32
C GLN A 130 4.68 4.80 -6.03
N ILE A 131 4.42 4.68 -7.34
CA ILE A 131 3.74 5.75 -8.09
C ILE A 131 2.30 5.88 -7.62
N VAL A 132 1.61 4.74 -7.42
CA VAL A 132 0.23 4.72 -6.93
C VAL A 132 0.14 5.35 -5.54
N ALA A 133 1.00 4.95 -4.60
CA ALA A 133 1.00 5.48 -3.23
C ALA A 133 1.23 7.00 -3.20
N ASN A 134 2.20 7.49 -3.97
CA ASN A 134 2.50 8.92 -4.05
C ASN A 134 1.39 9.73 -4.74
N ASP A 135 0.78 9.19 -5.79
CA ASP A 135 -0.34 9.84 -6.50
C ASP A 135 -1.56 9.98 -5.58
N ILE A 136 -1.88 8.95 -4.79
CA ILE A 136 -2.94 9.00 -3.77
C ILE A 136 -2.64 10.07 -2.73
N GLN A 137 -1.45 10.04 -2.13
CA GLN A 137 -1.05 11.02 -1.11
C GLN A 137 -1.17 12.45 -1.62
N THR A 138 -0.67 12.69 -2.83
CA THR A 138 -0.66 14.03 -3.45
C THR A 138 -2.06 14.49 -3.82
N THR A 139 -2.90 13.59 -4.35
CA THR A 139 -4.26 13.91 -4.80
C THR A 139 -5.20 14.22 -3.63
N LEU A 140 -5.07 13.49 -2.52
CA LEU A 140 -5.92 13.66 -1.35
C LEU A 140 -5.39 14.72 -0.37
N GLU A 141 -4.16 15.20 -0.54
CA GLU A 141 -3.48 16.11 0.38
C GLU A 141 -3.57 15.65 1.85
N THR A 142 -3.47 14.33 2.06
CA THR A 142 -3.70 13.68 3.35
C THR A 142 -2.42 13.23 4.00
N ASP A 143 -2.41 13.23 5.34
CA ASP A 143 -1.39 12.62 6.17
C ASP A 143 -1.73 11.17 6.54
N TRP A 144 -2.75 10.54 5.97
CA TRP A 144 -3.08 9.15 6.30
C TRP A 144 -1.95 8.19 5.90
N ALA A 145 -1.77 7.12 6.67
CA ALA A 145 -0.88 6.05 6.29
C ALA A 145 -1.45 5.33 5.06
N ILE A 146 -0.69 5.31 3.96
CA ILE A 146 -1.08 4.67 2.71
C ILE A 146 -0.19 3.45 2.51
N THR A 147 -0.78 2.28 2.23
CA THR A 147 -0.07 1.08 1.78
C THR A 147 -0.67 0.60 0.47
N VAL A 148 0.19 0.36 -0.53
CA VAL A 148 -0.16 -0.27 -1.80
C VAL A 148 0.57 -1.60 -1.90
N MET A 149 -0.17 -2.70 -2.00
CA MET A 149 0.36 -4.07 -2.13
C MET A 149 0.03 -4.61 -3.52
N GLN A 150 1.04 -5.00 -4.29
CA GLN A 150 0.88 -5.70 -5.55
C GLN A 150 0.71 -7.21 -5.30
N VAL A 151 -0.43 -7.72 -5.73
CA VAL A 151 -0.90 -9.07 -5.43
C VAL A 151 -0.64 -9.99 -6.63
N ASP A 152 -0.04 -11.15 -6.38
CA ASP A 152 0.11 -12.21 -7.37
C ASP A 152 -1.17 -13.04 -7.45
N TYR A 153 -2.05 -12.66 -8.36
CA TYR A 153 -3.33 -13.33 -8.56
C TYR A 153 -3.22 -14.67 -9.31
N ASN A 154 -2.02 -15.02 -9.81
CA ASN A 154 -1.78 -16.31 -10.45
C ASN A 154 -1.34 -17.38 -9.45
N ASP A 155 -0.95 -16.98 -8.24
CA ASP A 155 -0.53 -17.88 -7.18
C ASP A 155 -1.74 -18.33 -6.34
N PRO A 156 -2.12 -19.62 -6.36
CA PRO A 156 -3.26 -20.11 -5.59
C PRO A 156 -3.01 -20.06 -4.07
N ALA A 157 -1.76 -19.87 -3.63
CA ALA A 157 -1.40 -19.66 -2.24
C ALA A 157 -1.56 -18.19 -1.79
N THR A 158 -1.98 -17.28 -2.68
CA THR A 158 -2.28 -15.89 -2.34
C THR A 158 -3.50 -15.77 -1.44
N HIS A 159 -3.31 -15.21 -0.26
CA HIS A 159 -4.34 -15.03 0.75
C HIS A 159 -4.16 -13.65 1.41
N LEU A 160 -5.25 -12.91 1.56
CA LEU A 160 -5.28 -11.65 2.29
C LEU A 160 -6.22 -11.80 3.48
N ASN A 161 -5.67 -11.79 4.68
CA ASN A 161 -6.44 -11.69 5.92
C ASN A 161 -6.37 -10.25 6.41
N ILE A 162 -7.41 -9.49 6.10
CA ILE A 162 -7.50 -8.06 6.36
C ILE A 162 -8.52 -7.83 7.45
N SER A 163 -8.12 -7.10 8.48
CA SER A 163 -9.06 -6.46 9.41
C SER A 163 -9.40 -5.05 8.90
N SER A 164 -10.58 -4.52 9.21
CA SER A 164 -11.08 -3.25 8.68
C SER A 164 -12.05 -2.58 9.65
N PHE A 165 -12.06 -1.25 9.67
CA PHE A 165 -13.16 -0.48 10.27
C PHE A 165 -14.11 -0.03 9.18
N LEU A 166 -15.42 -0.09 9.45
CA LEU A 166 -16.45 0.37 8.52
C LEU A 166 -16.82 1.84 8.77
N ASP A 167 -15.83 2.74 8.78
CA ASP A 167 -16.02 4.18 8.95
C ASP A 167 -15.18 4.96 7.93
N PRO A 168 -15.81 5.76 7.04
CA PRO A 168 -15.11 6.53 6.01
C PRO A 168 -14.12 7.56 6.55
N ASN A 169 -14.21 7.94 7.82
CA ASN A 169 -13.38 9.00 8.40
C ASN A 169 -12.05 8.48 8.95
N VAL A 170 -11.87 7.16 9.01
CA VAL A 170 -10.70 6.55 9.65
C VAL A 170 -10.03 5.46 8.80
N TRP A 171 -10.78 4.82 7.88
CA TRP A 171 -10.27 3.70 7.10
C TRP A 171 -10.88 3.64 5.69
N CYS A 172 -10.07 3.25 4.71
CA CYS A 172 -10.48 2.94 3.35
C CYS A 172 -9.58 1.83 2.78
N SER A 173 -10.17 0.81 2.17
CA SER A 173 -9.45 -0.25 1.46
C SER A 173 -10.09 -0.51 0.09
N VAL A 174 -9.27 -0.62 -0.95
CA VAL A 174 -9.70 -0.97 -2.31
C VAL A 174 -8.84 -2.11 -2.83
N TYR A 175 -9.48 -3.23 -3.15
CA TYR A 175 -8.86 -4.33 -3.87
C TYR A 175 -9.25 -4.24 -5.35
N ILE A 176 -8.31 -3.98 -6.25
CA ILE A 176 -8.60 -3.64 -7.65
C ILE A 176 -7.69 -4.33 -8.65
N GLY A 177 -8.32 -5.04 -9.59
CA GLY A 177 -7.70 -5.69 -10.74
C GLY A 177 -7.84 -4.84 -11.99
N ILE A 178 -6.72 -4.60 -12.68
CA ILE A 178 -6.66 -3.73 -13.84
C ILE A 178 -6.04 -4.46 -15.02
N LYS A 179 -6.75 -4.36 -16.14
CA LYS A 179 -6.27 -4.70 -17.47
C LYS A 179 -5.69 -3.44 -18.14
N PRO A 180 -4.35 -3.28 -18.23
CA PRO A 180 -3.76 -2.11 -18.85
C PRO A 180 -3.98 -2.11 -20.36
N LYS A 181 -3.76 -0.94 -20.98
CA LYS A 181 -3.77 -0.83 -22.45
C LYS A 181 -2.63 -1.61 -23.11
N LEU A 182 -1.49 -1.70 -22.42
CA LEU A 182 -0.29 -2.40 -22.84
C LEU A 182 0.32 -3.09 -21.61
N GLY A 183 0.82 -4.32 -21.77
CA GLY A 183 1.42 -5.11 -20.71
C GLY A 183 0.49 -6.17 -20.12
N PHE A 184 0.81 -6.61 -18.91
CA PHE A 184 0.08 -7.66 -18.21
C PHE A 184 -0.90 -7.09 -17.20
N ASP A 185 -1.99 -7.81 -16.97
CA ASP A 185 -2.95 -7.48 -15.93
C ASP A 185 -2.26 -7.46 -14.56
N TYR A 186 -2.75 -6.62 -13.67
CA TYR A 186 -2.19 -6.49 -12.32
C TYR A 186 -3.30 -6.28 -11.30
N LEU A 187 -2.99 -6.63 -10.05
CA LEU A 187 -3.92 -6.60 -8.94
C LEU A 187 -3.28 -5.87 -7.76
N PHE A 188 -4.03 -4.96 -7.16
CA PHE A 188 -3.62 -4.26 -5.94
C PHE A 188 -4.60 -4.49 -4.80
N GLU A 189 -4.08 -4.58 -3.59
CA GLU A 189 -4.78 -4.20 -2.37
C GLU A 189 -4.21 -2.84 -1.93
N ILE A 190 -5.06 -1.83 -1.81
CA ILE A 190 -4.68 -0.47 -1.44
C ILE A 190 -5.41 -0.10 -0.16
N GLN A 191 -4.67 0.38 0.83
CA GLN A 191 -5.17 0.65 2.17
C GLN A 191 -4.76 2.04 2.63
N LEU A 192 -5.72 2.77 3.20
CA LEU A 192 -5.56 4.11 3.74
C LEU A 192 -6.10 4.09 5.18
N GLY A 193 -5.25 4.43 6.14
CA GLY A 193 -5.62 4.51 7.55
C GLY A 193 -5.25 5.86 8.17
N LYS A 194 -6.21 6.48 8.84
CA LYS A 194 -5.94 7.64 9.69
C LYS A 194 -5.31 7.17 10.99
N ILE A 195 -4.01 7.38 11.16
CA ILE A 195 -3.31 6.89 12.35
C ILE A 195 -3.37 7.89 13.51
N ILE A 196 -3.26 7.40 14.74
CA ILE A 196 -3.15 8.25 15.93
C ILE A 196 -1.83 9.03 15.95
N HIS A 197 -1.90 10.28 16.39
CA HIS A 197 -0.77 11.19 16.60
C HIS A 197 -0.53 11.45 18.08
#